data_AF-A0A9P9XV32-F1
#
_entry.id   AF-A0A9P9XV32-F1
#
_cell.length_a   1.000
_cell.length_b   1.000
_cell.length_c   1.000
_cell.angle_alpha   90.00
_cell.angle_beta   90.00
_cell.angle_gamma   90.00
#
_symmetry.space_group_name_H-M   'P 1'
#
loop_
_entity.id
_entity.type
_entity.pdbx_description
1 polymer ?
#
loop_
_entity_poly.entity_id
_entity_poly.type
_entity_poly.pdbx_seq_one_letter_code
_entity_poly.pdbx_strand_id
1 'polypeptide(L)'
;MNYGFSLCPSLLDLGGDGHSADFIVAAPEFSAGMRTTQNVTLVSCGVPVRDRSSNLTTISAALFALTVIFVLVRFAFKVFAKLNFGMDDWLLLLTFITTIPSSVLFIVGLRPNGLGKDVWTLTAAQITGFLKYWYILAIVYFLQTTLVKITFVTFYMRIFTTRNTRRILWCTFAIVSLWGIAFVILAMQVCTPISYMWTQWDGEHKGKCVNDAAYVWTNAATNIALDVWILAVPLWELRHLQLHWKKKIGVALMFSLGAFQDLAYPVRVNHEAERSLVPDR
;
A
#
# COMPACT_ATOMS: atom_id res chain seq x y z
N MET A 1 33.37 38.19 -13.21
CA MET A 1 33.28 36.92 -13.95
C MET A 1 32.63 35.89 -13.03
N ASN A 2 31.29 35.84 -13.05
CA ASN A 2 30.48 34.88 -12.30
C ASN A 2 30.01 33.81 -13.29
N TYR A 3 30.74 32.70 -13.40
CA TYR A 3 30.39 31.56 -14.26
C TYR A 3 30.20 30.26 -13.47
N GLY A 4 29.83 30.33 -12.19
CA GLY A 4 29.70 29.16 -11.31
C GLY A 4 28.28 28.61 -11.10
N PHE A 5 27.23 29.38 -11.43
CA PHE A 5 25.84 29.03 -11.07
C PHE A 5 25.00 28.43 -12.21
N SER A 6 25.51 28.44 -13.45
CA SER A 6 24.72 28.07 -14.64
C SER A 6 24.83 26.58 -15.05
N LEU A 7 25.55 25.75 -14.29
CA LEU A 7 25.86 24.36 -14.68
C LEU A 7 25.01 23.28 -13.97
N CYS A 8 24.05 23.67 -13.11
CA CYS A 8 23.22 22.69 -12.40
C CYS A 8 22.26 21.86 -13.31
N PRO A 9 21.77 22.32 -14.49
CA PRO A 9 20.87 21.49 -15.31
C PRO A 9 21.58 20.41 -16.15
N SER A 10 22.87 20.57 -16.47
CA SER A 10 23.53 19.80 -17.55
C SER A 10 24.16 18.47 -17.11
N LEU A 11 24.15 18.15 -15.82
CA LEU A 11 24.76 16.95 -15.24
C LEU A 11 23.75 15.87 -14.80
N LEU A 12 22.45 16.14 -14.97
CA LEU A 12 21.36 15.18 -14.72
C LEU A 12 21.11 14.20 -15.89
N ASP A 13 21.84 14.34 -17.00
CA ASP A 13 21.61 13.65 -18.28
C ASP A 13 22.39 12.31 -18.46
N LEU A 14 22.82 11.67 -17.37
CA LEU A 14 23.49 10.34 -17.43
C LEU A 14 22.61 9.25 -16.83
N GLY A 15 21.52 8.91 -17.52
CA GLY A 15 20.64 7.79 -17.14
C GLY A 15 19.35 7.74 -17.95
N GLY A 16 19.43 7.88 -19.28
CA GLY A 16 18.28 7.71 -20.15
C GLY A 16 18.15 6.25 -20.60
N ASP A 17 17.20 5.53 -20.01
CA ASP A 17 16.39 4.52 -20.70
C ASP A 17 15.05 4.38 -19.96
N GLY A 18 14.03 5.08 -20.48
CA GLY A 18 12.72 5.16 -19.83
C GLY A 18 11.98 3.83 -19.78
N HIS A 19 11.43 3.49 -18.61
CA HIS A 19 10.19 2.71 -18.44
C HIS A 19 9.58 3.01 -17.04
N SER A 20 8.36 3.55 -17.07
CA SER A 20 7.68 4.29 -16.01
C SER A 20 7.13 3.47 -14.82
N ALA A 21 7.98 2.90 -13.97
CA ALA A 21 7.58 2.13 -12.78
C ALA A 21 8.37 2.49 -11.50
N ASP A 22 8.81 3.75 -11.39
CA ASP A 22 10.03 4.08 -10.65
C ASP A 22 9.92 4.36 -9.15
N PHE A 23 8.82 3.99 -8.48
CA PHE A 23 8.77 4.12 -7.01
C PHE A 23 9.49 2.96 -6.28
N ILE A 24 9.60 1.79 -6.93
CA ILE A 24 10.43 0.66 -6.45
C ILE A 24 11.77 0.57 -7.24
N VAL A 25 11.88 1.22 -8.40
CA VAL A 25 13.02 1.08 -9.35
C VAL A 25 14.12 2.15 -9.22
N ALA A 26 14.08 3.09 -8.27
CA ALA A 26 15.28 3.93 -7.99
C ALA A 26 16.42 3.14 -7.30
N ALA A 27 16.28 1.83 -7.13
CA ALA A 27 17.29 0.95 -6.60
C ALA A 27 18.38 0.61 -7.64
N PRO A 28 18.10 0.06 -8.84
CA PRO A 28 19.15 -0.58 -9.64
C PRO A 28 20.08 0.40 -10.38
N GLU A 29 19.67 1.66 -10.59
CA GLU A 29 20.50 2.66 -11.29
C GLU A 29 21.38 3.49 -10.36
N PHE A 30 21.07 3.50 -9.06
CA PHE A 30 21.90 4.17 -8.06
C PHE A 30 23.01 3.24 -7.58
N SER A 31 24.05 3.06 -8.39
CA SER A 31 25.32 2.55 -7.88
C SER A 31 25.81 3.44 -6.72
N ALA A 32 26.61 2.89 -5.80
CA ALA A 32 27.16 3.68 -4.69
C ALA A 32 27.88 4.95 -5.17
N GLY A 33 28.56 4.85 -6.33
CA GLY A 33 29.21 5.98 -7.01
C GLY A 33 28.23 7.06 -7.47
N MET A 34 27.11 6.68 -8.10
CA MET A 34 26.13 7.64 -8.60
C MET A 34 25.41 8.40 -7.46
N ARG A 35 25.15 7.74 -6.31
CA ARG A 35 24.62 8.40 -5.11
C ARG A 35 25.58 9.43 -4.52
N THR A 36 26.86 9.10 -4.42
CA THR A 36 27.86 10.05 -3.91
C THR A 36 27.98 11.27 -4.82
N THR A 37 27.95 11.06 -6.14
CA THR A 37 27.98 12.16 -7.11
C THR A 37 26.71 13.02 -7.00
N GLN A 38 25.53 12.41 -6.93
CA GLN A 38 24.27 13.15 -6.80
C GLN A 38 24.19 13.92 -5.48
N ASN A 39 24.63 13.34 -4.36
CA ASN A 39 24.67 14.01 -3.06
C ASN A 39 25.59 15.24 -3.11
N VAL A 40 26.79 15.11 -3.67
CA VAL A 40 27.72 16.24 -3.83
C VAL A 40 27.12 17.33 -4.73
N THR A 41 26.49 16.97 -5.85
CA THR A 41 25.87 17.93 -6.77
C THR A 41 24.66 18.64 -6.14
N LEU A 42 23.77 17.91 -5.45
CA LEU A 42 22.58 18.47 -4.83
C LEU A 42 22.90 19.38 -3.63
N VAL A 43 23.89 18.99 -2.81
CA VAL A 43 24.40 19.83 -1.73
C VAL A 43 25.07 21.09 -2.30
N SER A 44 25.80 20.95 -3.42
CA SER A 44 26.42 22.10 -4.10
C SER A 44 25.39 23.05 -4.71
N CYS A 45 24.23 22.55 -5.16
CA CYS A 45 23.13 23.38 -5.68
C CYS A 45 22.16 23.86 -4.59
N GLY A 46 22.42 23.59 -3.30
CA GLY A 46 21.63 24.10 -2.18
C GLY A 46 20.20 23.54 -2.09
N VAL A 47 19.93 22.38 -2.69
CA VAL A 47 18.59 21.75 -2.65
C VAL A 47 18.30 21.31 -1.21
N PRO A 48 17.18 21.75 -0.59
CA PRO A 48 16.87 21.39 0.79
C PRO A 48 16.53 19.90 0.90
N VAL A 49 17.14 19.22 1.86
CA VAL A 49 16.83 17.82 2.18
C VAL A 49 15.38 17.70 2.64
N ARG A 50 14.59 16.89 1.94
CA ARG A 50 13.17 16.70 2.26
C ARG A 50 13.03 15.58 3.28
N ASP A 51 12.60 15.93 4.49
CA ASP A 51 12.25 14.97 5.53
C ASP A 51 10.77 15.09 5.92
N ARG A 52 9.99 14.06 5.60
CA ARG A 52 8.57 13.94 5.96
C ARG A 52 8.30 12.81 6.97
N SER A 53 9.36 12.21 7.53
CA SER A 53 9.26 11.04 8.40
C SER A 53 8.36 11.28 9.61
N SER A 54 8.45 12.45 10.24
CA SER A 54 7.63 12.82 11.41
C SER A 54 6.14 12.93 11.06
N ASN A 55 5.82 13.56 9.92
CA ASN A 55 4.44 13.72 9.47
C ASN A 55 3.81 12.36 9.16
N LEU A 56 4.53 11.49 8.44
CA LEU A 56 4.07 10.14 8.12
C LEU A 56 3.85 9.30 9.38
N THR A 57 4.78 9.38 10.34
CA THR A 57 4.66 8.65 11.61
C THR A 57 3.46 9.12 12.42
N THR A 58 3.24 10.44 12.48
CA THR A 58 2.12 11.04 13.23
C THR A 58 0.78 10.63 12.66
N ILE A 59 0.63 10.70 11.33
CA ILE A 59 -0.61 10.29 10.65
C ILE A 59 -0.88 8.80 10.90
N SER A 60 0.13 7.93 10.72
CA SER A 60 -0.04 6.50 10.93
C SER A 60 -0.39 6.15 12.38
N ALA A 61 0.24 6.81 13.36
CA ALA A 61 -0.08 6.61 14.78
C ALA A 61 -1.51 7.07 15.11
N ALA A 62 -1.95 8.22 14.56
CA ALA A 62 -3.30 8.71 14.75
C ALA A 62 -4.36 7.76 14.16
N LEU A 63 -4.14 7.26 12.94
CA LEU A 63 -5.04 6.29 12.30
C LEU A 63 -5.08 4.95 13.05
N PHE A 64 -3.94 4.49 13.57
CA PHE A 64 -3.90 3.29 14.40
C PHE A 64 -4.68 3.49 15.70
N ALA A 65 -4.48 4.61 16.41
CA ALA A 65 -5.24 4.93 17.62
C ALA A 65 -6.75 4.99 17.35
N LEU A 66 -7.14 5.61 16.24
CA LEU A 66 -8.54 5.66 15.81
C LEU A 66 -9.10 4.25 15.55
N THR A 67 -8.32 3.37 14.91
CA THR A 67 -8.70 1.97 14.66
C THR A 67 -8.91 1.21 15.98
N VAL A 68 -8.02 1.38 16.96
CA VAL A 68 -8.16 0.80 18.31
C VAL A 68 -9.47 1.25 18.94
N ILE A 69 -9.79 2.55 18.90
CA ILE A 69 -11.02 3.09 19.46
C ILE A 69 -12.25 2.46 18.79
N PHE A 70 -12.29 2.37 17.46
CA PHE A 70 -13.42 1.77 16.75
C PHE A 70 -13.62 0.30 17.09
N VAL A 71 -12.54 -0.47 17.19
CA VAL A 71 -12.59 -1.88 17.57
C VAL A 71 -13.13 -2.01 19.00
N LEU A 72 -12.60 -1.24 19.95
CA LEU A 72 -13.07 -1.24 21.34
C LEU A 72 -14.55 -0.87 21.45
N VAL A 73 -14.98 0.19 20.78
CA VAL A 73 -16.39 0.63 20.77
C VAL A 73 -17.29 -0.48 20.20
N ARG A 74 -16.89 -1.16 19.13
CA ARG A 74 -17.67 -2.25 18.54
C ARG A 74 -17.84 -3.43 19.51
N PHE A 75 -16.75 -3.86 20.13
CA PHE A 75 -16.80 -4.97 21.10
C PHE A 75 -17.57 -4.58 22.37
N ALA A 76 -17.33 -3.38 22.90
CA ALA A 76 -18.07 -2.84 24.03
C ALA A 76 -19.58 -2.80 23.74
N PHE A 77 -19.99 -2.29 22.57
CA PHE A 77 -21.40 -2.25 22.18
C PHE A 77 -22.03 -3.66 22.15
N LYS A 78 -21.34 -4.66 21.60
CA LYS A 78 -21.85 -6.04 21.59
C LYS A 78 -21.96 -6.65 22.99
N VAL A 79 -21.00 -6.40 23.86
CA VAL A 79 -21.02 -6.86 25.25
C VAL A 79 -22.18 -6.20 26.02
N PHE A 80 -22.32 -4.87 25.93
CA PHE A 80 -23.40 -4.13 26.59
C PHE A 80 -24.79 -4.50 26.06
N ALA A 81 -24.92 -4.68 24.74
CA ALA A 81 -26.18 -5.07 24.10
C ALA A 81 -26.46 -6.59 24.19
N LYS A 82 -25.60 -7.38 24.85
CA LYS A 82 -25.70 -8.85 24.97
C LYS A 82 -25.93 -9.55 23.62
N LEU A 83 -25.26 -9.06 22.57
CA LEU A 83 -25.37 -9.62 21.23
C LEU A 83 -24.41 -10.80 21.06
N ASN A 84 -24.86 -11.85 20.37
CA ASN A 84 -24.01 -13.01 20.08
C ASN A 84 -22.81 -12.64 19.21
N PHE A 85 -21.64 -13.17 19.56
CA PHE A 85 -20.43 -13.06 18.74
C PHE A 85 -20.57 -13.94 17.50
N GLY A 86 -20.33 -13.35 16.33
CA GLY A 86 -20.34 -14.06 15.06
C GLY A 86 -18.93 -14.32 14.56
N MET A 87 -18.82 -15.09 13.48
CA MET A 87 -17.55 -15.30 12.78
C MET A 87 -16.96 -13.96 12.27
N ASP A 88 -17.81 -12.97 11.99
CA ASP A 88 -17.40 -11.61 11.62
C ASP A 88 -16.57 -10.91 12.71
N ASP A 89 -16.89 -11.14 13.99
CA ASP A 89 -16.17 -10.49 15.09
C ASP A 89 -14.79 -11.09 15.30
N TRP A 90 -14.67 -12.41 15.16
CA TRP A 90 -13.38 -13.10 15.27
C TRP A 90 -12.44 -12.73 14.12
N LEU A 91 -12.96 -12.62 12.89
CA LEU A 91 -12.20 -12.17 11.73
C LEU A 91 -11.77 -10.71 11.87
N LEU A 92 -12.64 -9.85 12.42
CA LEU A 92 -12.27 -8.48 12.73
C LEU A 92 -11.16 -8.41 13.79
N LEU A 93 -11.25 -9.22 14.86
CA LEU A 93 -10.22 -9.29 15.89
C LEU A 93 -8.89 -9.78 15.31
N LEU A 94 -8.93 -10.80 14.46
CA LEU A 94 -7.76 -11.31 13.75
C LEU A 94 -7.12 -10.22 12.89
N THR A 95 -7.93 -9.46 12.15
CA THR A 95 -7.47 -8.31 11.34
C THR A 95 -6.82 -7.24 12.20
N PHE A 96 -7.40 -6.94 13.37
CA PHE A 96 -6.83 -5.99 14.31
C PHE A 96 -5.48 -6.47 14.85
N ILE A 97 -5.38 -7.74 15.24
CA ILE A 97 -4.12 -8.35 15.72
C ILE A 97 -3.03 -8.27 14.64
N THR A 98 -3.37 -8.51 13.36
CA THR A 98 -2.40 -8.38 12.27
C THR A 98 -2.06 -6.93 11.94
N THR A 99 -2.87 -5.95 12.36
CA THR A 99 -2.59 -4.51 12.19
C THR A 99 -1.45 -4.03 13.09
N ILE A 100 -1.36 -4.58 14.31
CA ILE A 100 -0.31 -4.24 15.30
C ILE A 100 1.11 -4.40 14.72
N PRO A 101 1.52 -5.56 14.18
CA PRO A 101 2.86 -5.72 13.63
C PRO A 101 3.10 -4.80 12.43
N SER A 102 2.10 -4.51 11.59
CA SER A 102 2.27 -3.53 10.50
C SER A 102 2.60 -2.13 11.04
N SER A 103 1.90 -1.66 12.07
CA SER A 103 2.19 -0.36 12.69
C SER A 103 3.59 -0.33 13.32
N VAL A 104 4.00 -1.43 13.98
CA VAL A 104 5.35 -1.54 14.55
C VAL A 104 6.42 -1.53 13.45
N LEU A 105 6.25 -2.32 12.39
CA LEU A 105 7.16 -2.36 11.25
C LEU A 105 7.28 -0.97 10.60
N PHE A 106 6.17 -0.25 10.46
CA PHE A 106 6.18 1.10 9.89
C PHE A 106 6.99 2.10 10.75
N ILE A 107 6.74 2.13 12.05
CA ILE A 107 7.34 3.13 12.97
C ILE A 107 8.78 2.76 13.36
N VAL A 108 9.03 1.49 13.65
CA VAL A 108 10.33 1.00 14.16
C VAL A 108 11.21 0.47 13.03
N GLY A 109 10.61 -0.10 11.98
CA GLY A 109 11.35 -0.62 10.83
C GLY A 109 11.64 0.48 9.81
N LEU A 110 10.62 1.05 9.18
CA LEU A 110 10.84 1.92 8.02
C LEU A 110 11.33 3.33 8.37
N ARG A 111 10.81 3.94 9.45
CA ARG A 111 11.23 5.29 9.87
C ARG A 111 12.75 5.45 10.05
N PRO A 112 13.47 4.61 10.84
CA PRO A 112 14.92 4.76 10.99
C PRO A 112 15.70 4.39 9.71
N ASN A 113 15.09 3.60 8.82
CA ASN A 113 15.68 3.19 7.55
C ASN A 113 15.37 4.16 6.39
N GLY A 114 14.86 5.37 6.69
CA GLY A 114 14.77 6.45 5.69
C GLY A 114 13.38 6.73 5.14
N LEU A 115 12.31 6.21 5.75
CA LEU A 115 10.95 6.53 5.34
C LEU A 115 10.70 8.05 5.30
N GLY A 116 10.32 8.55 4.13
CA GLY A 116 10.01 9.97 3.93
C GLY A 116 11.25 10.86 3.80
N LYS A 117 12.44 10.29 3.65
CA LYS A 117 13.69 10.99 3.32
C LYS A 117 14.11 10.70 1.89
N ASP A 118 14.89 11.59 1.30
CA ASP A 118 15.41 11.39 -0.05
C ASP A 118 16.50 10.29 -0.08
N VAL A 119 16.45 9.43 -1.09
CA VAL A 119 17.26 8.19 -1.17
C VAL A 119 18.77 8.48 -1.14
N TRP A 120 19.22 9.57 -1.75
CA TRP A 120 20.65 9.95 -1.77
C TRP A 120 21.22 10.32 -0.39
N THR A 121 20.37 10.55 0.61
CA THR A 121 20.79 10.82 1.99
C THR A 121 20.98 9.55 2.83
N LEU A 122 20.60 8.39 2.30
CA LEU A 122 20.58 7.13 3.04
C LEU A 122 21.85 6.31 2.82
N THR A 123 22.27 5.62 3.89
CA THR A 123 23.36 4.65 3.82
C THR A 123 22.90 3.35 3.15
N ALA A 124 23.85 2.61 2.56
CA ALA A 124 23.64 1.28 1.99
C ALA A 124 22.86 0.32 2.93
N ALA A 125 23.22 0.32 4.21
CA ALA A 125 22.58 -0.50 5.23
C ALA A 125 21.11 -0.07 5.47
N GLN A 126 20.83 1.23 5.46
CA GLN A 126 19.47 1.75 5.61
C GLN A 126 18.59 1.40 4.41
N ILE A 127 19.12 1.47 3.18
CA ILE A 127 18.38 1.09 1.96
C ILE A 127 18.02 -0.40 2.02
N THR A 128 18.98 -1.26 2.36
CA THR A 128 18.74 -2.71 2.51
C THR A 128 17.70 -2.98 3.60
N GLY A 129 17.81 -2.28 4.74
CA GLY A 129 16.84 -2.38 5.84
C GLY A 129 15.44 -1.95 5.41
N PHE A 130 15.33 -0.82 4.71
CA PHE A 130 14.08 -0.29 4.19
C PHE A 130 13.39 -1.31 3.28
N LEU A 131 14.11 -1.87 2.30
CA LEU A 131 13.58 -2.85 1.35
C LEU A 131 13.11 -4.14 2.04
N LYS A 132 13.83 -4.60 3.07
CA LYS A 132 13.41 -5.77 3.87
C LYS A 132 12.12 -5.52 4.63
N TYR A 133 12.02 -4.39 5.34
CA TYR A 133 10.81 -4.05 6.09
C TYR A 133 9.62 -3.77 5.17
N TRP A 134 9.86 -3.14 4.02
CA TRP A 134 8.86 -2.90 2.99
C TRP A 134 8.32 -4.22 2.40
N TYR A 135 9.19 -5.17 2.10
CA TYR A 135 8.80 -6.51 1.64
C TYR A 135 7.87 -7.22 2.64
N ILE A 136 8.24 -7.21 3.93
CA ILE A 136 7.39 -7.81 4.98
C ILE A 136 6.05 -7.08 5.06
N LEU A 137 6.05 -5.74 5.04
CA LEU A 137 4.82 -4.96 5.05
C LEU A 137 3.92 -5.25 3.85
N ALA A 138 4.48 -5.45 2.65
CA ALA A 138 3.70 -5.78 1.47
C ALA A 138 2.94 -7.11 1.66
N ILE A 139 3.58 -8.15 2.21
CA ILE A 139 2.92 -9.43 2.50
C ILE A 139 1.79 -9.25 3.51
N VAL A 140 2.07 -8.54 4.61
CA VAL A 140 1.07 -8.30 5.66
C VAL A 140 -0.10 -7.45 5.13
N TYR A 141 0.17 -6.51 4.23
CA TYR A 141 -0.85 -5.72 3.55
C TYR A 141 -1.84 -6.59 2.76
N PHE A 142 -1.35 -7.54 1.95
CA PHE A 142 -2.24 -8.43 1.19
C PHE A 142 -3.09 -9.32 2.10
N LEU A 143 -2.51 -9.78 3.22
CA LEU A 143 -3.26 -10.51 4.24
C LEU A 143 -4.36 -9.63 4.86
N GLN A 144 -4.03 -8.39 5.23
CA GLN A 144 -4.99 -7.45 5.85
C GLN A 144 -6.14 -7.10 4.92
N THR A 145 -5.88 -6.70 3.68
CA THR A 145 -6.95 -6.36 2.72
C THR A 145 -7.87 -7.56 2.47
N THR A 146 -7.32 -8.77 2.40
CA THR A 146 -8.10 -10.01 2.26
C THR A 146 -8.97 -10.27 3.49
N LEU A 147 -8.40 -10.18 4.69
CA LEU A 147 -9.13 -10.41 5.95
C LEU A 147 -10.25 -9.39 6.16
N VAL A 148 -10.03 -8.13 5.82
CA VAL A 148 -11.06 -7.08 5.88
C VAL A 148 -12.22 -7.43 4.95
N LYS A 149 -11.94 -7.78 3.68
CA LYS A 149 -12.98 -8.16 2.70
C LYS A 149 -13.74 -9.41 3.15
N ILE A 150 -13.05 -10.42 3.67
CA ILE A 150 -13.66 -11.64 4.23
C ILE A 150 -14.57 -11.31 5.42
N THR A 151 -14.14 -10.38 6.29
CA THR A 151 -14.95 -9.89 7.42
C THR A 151 -16.25 -9.25 6.94
N PHE A 152 -16.19 -8.40 5.90
CA PHE A 152 -17.38 -7.79 5.30
C PHE A 152 -18.32 -8.82 4.67
N VAL A 153 -17.79 -9.76 3.89
CA VAL A 153 -18.60 -10.82 3.26
C VAL A 153 -19.30 -11.68 4.32
N THR A 154 -18.59 -12.06 5.37
CA THR A 154 -19.16 -12.83 6.49
C THR A 154 -20.21 -12.04 7.26
N PHE A 155 -19.98 -10.75 7.46
CA PHE A 155 -20.96 -9.85 8.06
C PHE A 155 -22.24 -9.76 7.21
N TYR A 156 -22.13 -9.70 5.89
CA TYR A 156 -23.28 -9.73 4.99
C TYR A 156 -24.03 -11.06 5.01
N MET A 157 -23.33 -12.19 5.13
CA MET A 157 -23.98 -13.50 5.29
C MET A 157 -24.84 -13.58 6.55
N ARG A 158 -24.48 -12.84 7.60
CA ARG A 158 -25.25 -12.76 8.85
C ARG A 158 -26.49 -11.86 8.72
N ILE A 159 -26.40 -10.79 7.92
CA ILE A 159 -27.51 -9.85 7.70
C ILE A 159 -28.55 -10.42 6.75
N PHE A 160 -28.12 -10.98 5.62
CA PHE A 160 -29.02 -11.46 4.58
C PHE A 160 -29.23 -12.97 4.71
N THR A 161 -30.47 -13.37 4.96
CA THR A 161 -30.85 -14.77 5.11
C THR A 161 -31.36 -15.42 3.81
N THR A 162 -31.55 -14.63 2.75
CA THR A 162 -32.02 -15.09 1.43
C THR A 162 -31.09 -16.16 0.81
N ARG A 163 -31.66 -17.27 0.32
CA ARG A 163 -30.90 -18.42 -0.17
C ARG A 163 -30.01 -18.10 -1.38
N ASN A 164 -30.50 -17.30 -2.33
CA ASN A 164 -29.74 -16.90 -3.52
C ASN A 164 -28.56 -15.99 -3.15
N THR A 165 -28.82 -14.99 -2.31
CA THR A 165 -27.82 -14.02 -1.83
C THR A 165 -26.74 -14.70 -1.00
N ARG A 166 -27.10 -15.67 -0.15
CA ARG A 166 -26.11 -16.50 0.57
C ARG A 166 -25.22 -17.31 -0.38
N ARG A 167 -25.76 -17.87 -1.47
CA ARG A 167 -24.95 -18.59 -2.46
C ARG A 167 -23.93 -17.65 -3.12
N ILE A 168 -24.38 -16.46 -3.53
CA ILE A 168 -23.49 -15.43 -4.11
C ILE A 168 -22.40 -15.03 -3.10
N LEU A 169 -22.76 -14.79 -1.84
CA LEU A 169 -21.81 -14.44 -0.80
C LEU A 169 -20.76 -15.54 -0.55
N TRP A 170 -21.15 -16.82 -0.61
CA TRP A 170 -20.19 -17.93 -0.50
C TRP A 170 -19.23 -18.00 -1.70
N CYS A 171 -19.74 -17.76 -2.90
CA CYS A 171 -18.88 -17.62 -4.08
C CYS A 171 -17.91 -16.43 -3.93
N THR A 172 -18.39 -15.28 -3.46
CA THR A 172 -17.56 -14.10 -3.20
C THR A 172 -16.50 -14.38 -2.15
N PHE A 173 -16.84 -15.07 -1.05
CA PHE A 173 -15.89 -15.48 -0.02
C PHE A 173 -14.75 -16.31 -0.62
N ALA A 174 -15.08 -17.30 -1.47
CA ALA A 174 -14.10 -18.13 -2.14
C ALA A 174 -13.21 -17.32 -3.09
N ILE A 175 -13.80 -16.45 -3.92
CA ILE A 175 -13.05 -15.60 -4.87
C ILE A 175 -12.08 -14.68 -4.14
N VAL A 176 -12.53 -14.00 -3.08
CA VAL A 176 -11.68 -13.09 -2.28
C VAL A 176 -10.55 -13.86 -1.61
N SER A 177 -10.84 -15.05 -1.07
CA SER A 177 -9.82 -15.90 -0.43
C SER A 177 -8.77 -16.35 -1.44
N LEU A 178 -9.19 -16.80 -2.62
CA LEU A 178 -8.29 -17.21 -3.71
C LEU A 178 -7.44 -16.04 -4.20
N TRP A 179 -8.04 -14.87 -4.39
CA TRP A 179 -7.32 -13.65 -4.75
C TRP A 179 -6.27 -13.30 -3.70
N GLY A 180 -6.63 -13.30 -2.42
CA GLY A 180 -5.70 -13.01 -1.33
C GLY A 180 -4.52 -13.99 -1.27
N ILE A 181 -4.80 -15.29 -1.37
CA ILE A 181 -3.76 -16.33 -1.40
C ILE A 181 -2.83 -16.14 -2.61
N ALA A 182 -3.39 -15.87 -3.80
CA ALA A 182 -2.61 -15.65 -5.00
C ALA A 182 -1.67 -14.45 -4.87
N PHE A 183 -2.17 -13.30 -4.39
CA PHE A 183 -1.35 -12.10 -4.22
C PHE A 183 -0.31 -12.22 -3.10
N VAL A 184 -0.61 -12.96 -2.02
CA VAL A 184 0.37 -13.27 -0.97
C VAL A 184 1.49 -14.15 -1.52
N ILE A 185 1.17 -15.19 -2.30
CA ILE A 185 2.18 -16.04 -2.95
C ILE A 185 3.01 -15.23 -3.94
N LEU A 186 2.38 -14.38 -4.77
CA LEU A 186 3.07 -13.48 -5.70
C LEU A 186 3.98 -12.50 -4.96
N ALA A 187 3.54 -11.92 -3.85
CA ALA A 187 4.37 -11.04 -3.02
C ALA A 187 5.57 -11.79 -2.43
N MET A 188 5.38 -13.03 -1.99
CA MET A 188 6.49 -13.86 -1.50
C MET A 188 7.50 -14.19 -2.59
N GLN A 189 7.04 -14.43 -3.82
CA GLN A 189 7.83 -14.82 -4.99
C GLN A 189 8.06 -13.66 -5.98
N VAL A 190 8.04 -12.42 -5.48
CA VAL A 190 8.15 -11.21 -6.32
C VAL A 190 9.48 -11.13 -7.07
N CYS A 191 10.55 -11.71 -6.50
CA CYS A 191 11.88 -11.76 -7.09
C CYS A 191 12.50 -13.16 -6.97
N THR A 192 13.35 -13.49 -7.96
CA THR A 192 14.13 -14.73 -8.02
C THR A 192 15.62 -14.41 -8.19
N PRO A 193 16.48 -14.72 -7.20
CA PRO A 193 16.16 -15.22 -5.84
C PRO A 193 15.45 -14.15 -4.97
N ILE A 194 14.75 -14.56 -3.91
CA ILE A 194 14.02 -13.63 -3.01
C ILE A 194 14.95 -12.55 -2.44
N SER A 195 16.21 -12.91 -2.16
CA SER A 195 17.22 -11.97 -1.68
C SER A 195 17.48 -10.80 -2.61
N TYR A 196 17.21 -10.98 -3.90
CA TYR A 196 17.35 -9.92 -4.89
C TYR A 196 16.46 -8.72 -4.61
N MET A 197 15.32 -8.89 -3.93
CA MET A 197 14.42 -7.79 -3.55
C MET A 197 15.12 -6.68 -2.74
N TRP A 198 16.06 -7.05 -1.87
CA TRP A 198 16.79 -6.11 -1.01
C TRP A 198 18.26 -5.95 -1.38
N THR A 199 18.75 -6.61 -2.43
CA THR A 199 20.11 -6.44 -2.96
C THR A 199 20.15 -5.82 -4.34
N GLN A 200 19.01 -5.72 -5.06
CA GLN A 200 18.97 -5.12 -6.40
C GLN A 200 19.42 -3.65 -6.46
N TRP A 201 19.51 -2.96 -5.33
CA TRP A 201 19.82 -1.52 -5.26
C TRP A 201 21.29 -1.15 -5.47
N ASP A 202 22.19 -2.13 -5.47
CA ASP A 202 23.62 -1.89 -5.72
C ASP A 202 24.04 -2.14 -7.18
N GLY A 203 23.19 -2.82 -7.97
CA GLY A 203 23.49 -3.20 -9.35
C GLY A 203 24.56 -4.29 -9.49
N GLU A 204 25.08 -4.83 -8.38
CA GLU A 204 26.14 -5.85 -8.37
C GLU A 204 25.55 -7.27 -8.40
N HIS A 205 24.34 -7.42 -7.86
CA HIS A 205 23.66 -8.70 -7.78
C HIS A 205 22.87 -8.99 -9.05
N LYS A 206 22.76 -10.28 -9.41
CA LYS A 206 21.94 -10.73 -10.55
C LYS A 206 20.65 -11.40 -10.05
N GLY A 207 19.53 -11.02 -10.63
CA GLY A 207 18.23 -11.61 -10.36
C GLY A 207 17.16 -11.06 -11.29
N LYS A 208 15.95 -11.60 -11.18
CA LYS A 208 14.78 -11.12 -11.92
C LYS A 208 13.61 -10.92 -10.96
N CYS A 209 12.98 -9.76 -11.04
CA CYS A 209 11.74 -9.46 -10.35
C CYS A 209 10.59 -9.38 -11.36
N VAL A 210 9.36 -9.53 -10.86
CA VAL A 210 8.16 -9.24 -11.66
C VAL A 210 8.13 -7.76 -12.06
N ASN A 211 7.46 -7.46 -13.17
CA ASN A 211 7.29 -6.08 -13.61
C ASN A 211 6.45 -5.31 -12.59
N ASP A 212 7.04 -4.29 -11.97
CA ASP A 212 6.42 -3.57 -10.86
C ASP A 212 5.18 -2.78 -11.30
N ALA A 213 5.24 -2.09 -12.45
CA ALA A 213 4.06 -1.40 -12.98
C ALA A 213 2.91 -2.38 -13.23
N ALA A 214 3.18 -3.49 -13.93
CA ALA A 214 2.14 -4.49 -14.20
C ALA A 214 1.56 -5.06 -12.89
N TYR A 215 2.41 -5.31 -11.89
CA TYR A 215 2.00 -5.81 -10.59
C TYR A 215 1.11 -4.81 -9.85
N VAL A 216 1.53 -3.55 -9.75
CA VAL A 216 0.82 -2.48 -9.06
C VAL A 216 -0.52 -2.19 -9.74
N TRP A 217 -0.56 -2.08 -11.07
CA TRP A 217 -1.81 -1.83 -11.82
C TRP A 217 -2.78 -3.01 -11.73
N THR A 218 -2.30 -4.24 -11.82
CA THR A 218 -3.16 -5.44 -11.70
C THR A 218 -3.72 -5.56 -10.29
N ASN A 219 -2.90 -5.31 -9.27
CA ASN A 219 -3.37 -5.26 -7.90
C ASN A 219 -4.46 -4.19 -7.73
N ALA A 220 -4.19 -2.94 -8.09
CA ALA A 220 -5.15 -1.85 -7.95
C ALA A 220 -6.48 -2.15 -8.66
N ALA A 221 -6.43 -2.56 -9.93
CA ALA A 221 -7.62 -2.85 -10.72
C ALA A 221 -8.46 -3.99 -10.13
N THR A 222 -7.82 -5.10 -9.74
CA THR A 222 -8.54 -6.25 -9.17
C THR A 222 -9.06 -5.97 -7.75
N ASN A 223 -8.32 -5.21 -6.94
CA ASN A 223 -8.73 -4.84 -5.60
C ASN A 223 -10.01 -3.97 -5.63
N ILE A 224 -10.03 -2.95 -6.49
CA ILE A 224 -11.19 -2.09 -6.73
C ILE A 224 -12.37 -2.90 -7.26
N ALA A 225 -12.14 -3.79 -8.23
CA ALA A 225 -13.20 -4.63 -8.78
C ALA A 225 -13.86 -5.50 -7.70
N LEU A 226 -13.07 -6.07 -6.79
CA LEU A 226 -13.58 -6.83 -5.65
C LEU A 226 -14.37 -5.96 -4.68
N ASP A 227 -13.94 -4.72 -4.42
CA ASP A 227 -14.67 -3.81 -3.53
C ASP A 227 -16.01 -3.37 -4.13
N VAL A 228 -16.03 -3.01 -5.42
CA VAL A 228 -17.27 -2.73 -6.16
C VAL A 228 -18.21 -3.93 -6.06
N TRP A 229 -17.69 -5.14 -6.31
CA TRP A 229 -18.48 -6.37 -6.27
C TRP A 229 -19.07 -6.64 -4.88
N ILE A 230 -18.24 -6.59 -3.83
CA ILE A 230 -18.66 -6.84 -2.44
C ILE A 230 -19.75 -5.84 -2.01
N LEU A 231 -19.65 -4.58 -2.42
CA LEU A 231 -20.65 -3.55 -2.12
C LEU A 231 -21.90 -3.62 -3.01
N ALA A 232 -21.78 -4.11 -4.24
CA ALA A 232 -22.90 -4.27 -5.16
C ALA A 232 -23.89 -5.34 -4.68
N VAL A 233 -23.39 -6.45 -4.11
CA VAL A 233 -24.22 -7.56 -3.60
C VAL A 233 -25.32 -7.09 -2.63
N PRO A 234 -25.03 -6.39 -1.52
CA PRO A 234 -26.06 -5.92 -0.61
C PRO A 234 -26.92 -4.84 -1.26
N LEU A 235 -26.36 -3.94 -2.09
CA LEU A 235 -27.14 -2.89 -2.74
C LEU A 235 -28.21 -3.45 -3.68
N TRP A 236 -27.91 -4.54 -4.39
CA TRP A 236 -28.88 -5.23 -5.23
C TRP A 236 -30.04 -5.79 -4.41
N GLU A 237 -29.74 -6.49 -3.32
CA GLU A 237 -30.76 -7.05 -2.41
C GLU A 237 -31.60 -5.93 -1.77
N LEU A 238 -30.97 -4.84 -1.37
CA LEU A 238 -31.63 -3.67 -0.76
C LEU A 238 -32.53 -2.90 -1.73
N ARG A 239 -32.42 -3.07 -3.05
CA ARG A 239 -33.39 -2.41 -3.97
C ARG A 239 -34.81 -2.89 -3.75
N HIS A 240 -34.99 -4.09 -3.20
CA HIS A 240 -36.29 -4.63 -2.85
C HIS A 240 -36.78 -4.20 -1.45
N LEU A 241 -35.90 -3.65 -0.61
CA LEU A 241 -36.18 -3.32 0.79
C LEU A 241 -36.00 -1.82 1.01
N GLN A 242 -37.09 -1.07 1.20
CA GLN A 242 -37.09 0.40 1.27
C GLN A 242 -36.23 0.95 2.44
N LEU A 243 -34.92 1.07 2.22
CA LEU A 243 -34.00 1.63 3.20
C LEU A 243 -33.84 3.14 3.03
N HIS A 244 -33.80 3.82 4.17
CA HIS A 244 -33.60 5.26 4.26
C HIS A 244 -32.25 5.68 3.65
N TRP A 245 -32.25 6.72 2.80
CA TRP A 245 -31.11 7.23 2.01
C TRP A 245 -29.79 7.43 2.80
N LYS A 246 -29.87 7.65 4.12
CA LYS A 246 -28.70 7.85 4.99
C LYS A 246 -27.73 6.66 5.00
N LYS A 247 -28.23 5.42 4.96
CA LYS A 247 -27.35 4.23 4.91
C LYS A 247 -26.69 4.06 3.54
N LYS A 248 -27.37 4.50 2.47
CA LYS A 248 -26.85 4.48 1.09
C LYS A 248 -25.67 5.43 0.93
N ILE A 249 -25.74 6.60 1.56
CA ILE A 249 -24.64 7.60 1.58
C ILE A 249 -23.42 7.06 2.33
N GLY A 250 -23.60 6.40 3.48
CA GLY A 250 -22.48 5.81 4.21
C GLY A 250 -21.70 4.77 3.39
N VAL A 251 -22.43 3.89 2.69
CA VAL A 251 -21.81 2.91 1.79
C VAL A 251 -21.09 3.58 0.61
N ALA A 252 -21.70 4.61 0.00
CA ALA A 252 -21.07 5.35 -1.08
C ALA A 252 -19.78 6.06 -0.63
N LEU A 253 -19.76 6.65 0.56
CA LEU A 253 -18.55 7.30 1.10
C LEU A 253 -17.44 6.30 1.38
N MET A 254 -17.75 5.14 1.96
CA MET A 254 -16.76 4.08 2.19
C MET A 254 -16.15 3.59 0.87
N PHE A 255 -16.98 3.42 -0.16
CA PHE A 255 -16.51 3.04 -1.50
C PHE A 255 -15.59 4.10 -2.11
N SER A 256 -16.03 5.37 -2.13
CA SER A 256 -15.27 6.45 -2.75
C SER A 256 -13.89 6.61 -2.12
N LEU A 257 -13.77 6.45 -0.80
CA LEU A 257 -12.49 6.54 -0.11
C LEU A 257 -11.54 5.38 -0.48
N GLY A 258 -12.05 4.14 -0.51
CA GLY A 258 -11.25 2.97 -0.90
C GLY A 258 -10.79 3.04 -2.36
N ALA A 259 -11.74 3.27 -3.28
CA ALA A 259 -11.44 3.35 -4.71
C ALA A 259 -10.51 4.52 -5.04
N PHE A 260 -10.67 5.67 -4.37
CA PHE A 260 -9.76 6.80 -4.54
C PHE A 260 -8.34 6.44 -4.11
N GLN A 261 -8.16 5.77 -2.96
CA GLN A 261 -6.84 5.42 -2.47
C GLN A 261 -6.13 4.40 -3.40
N ASP A 262 -6.84 3.35 -3.84
CA ASP A 262 -6.29 2.32 -4.71
C ASP A 262 -5.94 2.84 -6.11
N LEU A 263 -6.69 3.83 -6.62
CA LEU A 263 -6.38 4.49 -7.91
C LEU A 263 -5.32 5.59 -7.77
N ALA A 264 -5.34 6.35 -6.69
CA ALA A 264 -4.42 7.47 -6.50
C ALA A 264 -2.97 6.99 -6.38
N TYR A 265 -2.73 5.82 -5.78
CA TYR A 265 -1.39 5.26 -5.65
C TYR A 265 -0.69 5.03 -7.01
N PRO A 266 -1.20 4.17 -7.92
CA PRO A 266 -0.54 3.93 -9.21
C PRO A 266 -0.42 5.18 -10.07
N VAL A 267 -1.45 6.04 -10.07
CA VAL A 267 -1.43 7.30 -10.83
C VAL A 267 -0.35 8.23 -10.31
N ARG A 268 -0.22 8.36 -8.98
CA ARG A 268 0.83 9.17 -8.36
C ARG A 268 2.22 8.64 -8.71
N VAL A 269 2.40 7.32 -8.67
CA VAL A 269 3.67 6.67 -9.03
C VAL A 269 4.04 6.97 -10.49
N ASN A 270 3.09 6.79 -11.41
CA ASN A 270 3.32 7.10 -12.82
C ASN A 270 3.61 8.59 -13.04
N HIS A 271 2.89 9.49 -12.38
CA HIS A 271 3.13 10.93 -12.50
C HIS A 271 4.51 11.33 -11.95
N GLU A 272 4.97 10.72 -10.85
CA GLU A 272 6.30 10.96 -10.31
C GLU A 272 7.39 10.42 -11.25
N ALA A 273 7.14 9.29 -11.92
CA ALA A 273 8.01 8.76 -12.97
C ALA A 273 8.08 9.72 -14.18
N GLU A 274 6.95 10.21 -14.68
CA GLU A 274 6.90 11.17 -15.79
C GLU A 274 7.64 12.48 -15.47
N ARG A 275 7.53 12.97 -14.23
CA ARG A 275 8.25 14.20 -13.81
C ARG A 275 9.77 14.00 -13.78
N SER A 276 10.24 12.78 -13.56
CA SER A 276 11.68 12.48 -13.55
C SER A 276 12.29 12.44 -14.97
N LEU A 277 11.47 12.21 -16.00
CA LEU A 277 11.88 12.16 -17.40
C LEU A 277 11.88 13.54 -18.09
N VAL A 278 11.28 14.55 -17.49
CA VAL A 278 11.25 15.92 -18.02
C VAL A 278 12.37 16.70 -17.34
N PRO A 279 13.47 17.04 -18.04
CA PRO A 279 14.48 17.93 -17.49
C PRO A 279 13.81 19.28 -17.22
N ASP A 280 13.90 19.77 -15.97
CA ASP A 280 13.48 21.13 -15.63
C ASP A 280 14.24 22.10 -16.54
N ARG A 281 13.53 22.69 -17.50
CA ARG A 281 14.06 23.62 -18.50
C ARG A 281 14.03 25.06 -17.97
#